data_AF-A0A3P7IWT0-F1
#
_entry.id   AF-A0A3P7IWT0-F1
#
_cell.length_a   1.000
_cell.length_b   1.000
_cell.length_c   1.000
_cell.angle_alpha   90.00
_cell.angle_beta   90.00
_cell.angle_gamma   90.00
#
_symmetry.space_group_name_H-M   'P 1'
#
loop_
_entity.id
_entity.type
_entity.pdbx_description
1 polymer ?
#
loop_
_entity_poly.entity_id
_entity_poly.type
_entity_poly.pdbx_seq_one_letter_code
_entity_poly.pdbx_strand_id
1 'polypeptide(L)'
;MLLPVLLFLAVFTCEAHKILVVIPKMGYSHMNYLGSIADTLVDAGYDVVSLQPVIFPHVNNGTRKSRLIQVDMDEAKINGLLATQRSNQERMWTGSATNPLGVIASVSFLGNIAALSAEQLLENKELLERLKSEKFDLGI
;
A
#
# COMPACT_ATOMS: atom_id res chain seq x y z
N MET A 1 -29.73 -13.59 -35.62
CA MET A 1 -28.63 -14.37 -35.01
C MET A 1 -27.30 -13.62 -34.92
N LEU A 2 -27.14 -12.43 -35.52
CA LEU A 2 -25.90 -11.63 -35.42
C LEU A 2 -25.77 -10.85 -34.10
N LEU A 3 -26.88 -10.38 -33.52
CA LEU A 3 -26.89 -9.60 -32.27
C LEU A 3 -26.26 -10.35 -31.06
N PRO A 4 -26.57 -11.64 -30.81
CA PRO A 4 -25.93 -12.38 -29.72
C PRO A 4 -24.43 -12.57 -29.92
N VAL A 5 -24.00 -12.75 -31.17
CA VAL A 5 -22.57 -12.90 -31.53
C VAL A 5 -21.83 -11.58 -31.32
N LEU A 6 -22.44 -10.45 -31.70
CA LEU A 6 -21.89 -9.12 -31.47
C LEU A 6 -21.79 -8.81 -29.97
N LEU A 7 -22.81 -9.16 -29.18
CA LEU A 7 -22.83 -8.96 -27.73
C LEU A 7 -21.77 -9.83 -27.05
N PHE A 8 -21.60 -11.07 -27.49
CA PHE A 8 -20.56 -11.97 -27.00
C PHE A 8 -19.16 -11.41 -27.29
N LEU A 9 -18.90 -10.98 -28.54
CA LEU A 9 -17.63 -10.35 -28.92
C LEU A 9 -17.33 -9.08 -28.11
N ALA A 10 -18.34 -8.26 -27.83
CA ALA A 10 -18.17 -7.04 -27.03
C ALA A 10 -17.72 -7.33 -25.59
N VAL A 11 -18.16 -8.46 -25.00
CA VAL A 11 -17.73 -8.89 -23.66
C VAL A 11 -16.26 -9.33 -23.66
N PHE A 12 -15.76 -9.96 -24.73
CA PHE A 12 -14.35 -10.36 -24.84
C PHE A 12 -13.39 -9.19 -25.14
N THR A 13 -13.90 -8.05 -25.60
CA THR A 13 -13.06 -6.87 -25.86
C THR A 13 -12.91 -5.94 -24.66
N CYS A 14 -13.62 -6.21 -23.55
CA CYS A 14 -13.52 -5.39 -22.34
C CYS A 14 -12.40 -5.92 -21.45
N GLU A 15 -11.20 -5.38 -21.60
CA GLU A 15 -10.09 -5.65 -20.68
C GLU A 15 -10.29 -4.81 -19.41
N ALA A 16 -10.24 -5.47 -18.25
CA ALA A 16 -10.30 -4.80 -16.97
C ALA A 16 -9.05 -3.94 -16.78
N HIS A 17 -9.21 -2.68 -16.35
CA HIS A 17 -8.06 -1.86 -16.01
C HIS A 17 -7.23 -2.51 -14.90
N LYS A 18 -5.91 -2.49 -15.07
CA LYS A 18 -4.96 -2.98 -14.09
C LYS A 18 -4.52 -1.84 -13.18
N ILE A 19 -4.79 -1.98 -11.88
CA ILE A 19 -4.58 -0.94 -10.87
C ILE A 19 -3.53 -1.40 -9.86
N LEU A 20 -2.53 -0.54 -9.61
CA LEU A 20 -1.58 -0.70 -8.52
C LEU A 20 -2.07 0.10 -7.30
N VAL A 21 -2.16 -0.55 -6.14
CA VAL A 21 -2.48 0.12 -4.86
C VAL A 21 -1.29 -0.04 -3.91
N VAL A 22 -0.70 1.06 -3.44
CA VAL A 22 0.41 1.01 -2.49
C VAL A 22 -0.15 1.00 -1.07
N ILE A 23 -0.01 -0.13 -0.38
CA ILE A 23 -0.51 -0.36 0.98
C ILE A 23 0.69 -0.56 1.92
N PRO A 24 1.31 0.52 2.44
CA PRO A 24 2.41 0.39 3.38
C PRO A 24 1.95 -0.31 4.66
N LYS A 25 2.69 -1.33 5.12
CA LYS A 25 2.37 -2.01 6.39
C LYS A 25 2.89 -1.20 7.58
N MET A 26 2.41 0.04 7.71
CA MET A 26 2.85 0.98 8.74
C MET A 26 1.86 1.12 9.91
N GLY A 27 0.57 0.91 9.67
CA GLY A 27 -0.45 1.14 10.68
C GLY A 27 -1.77 0.46 10.33
N TYR A 28 -2.37 -0.18 11.31
CA TYR A 28 -3.55 -1.03 11.13
C TYR A 28 -4.72 -0.32 10.41
N SER A 29 -5.02 0.93 10.78
CA SER A 29 -6.10 1.71 10.16
C SER A 29 -5.82 2.04 8.69
N HIS A 30 -4.63 2.54 8.38
CA HIS A 30 -4.20 2.86 7.01
C HIS A 30 -4.23 1.61 6.11
N MET A 31 -3.73 0.49 6.63
CA MET A 31 -3.73 -0.77 5.89
C MET A 31 -5.15 -1.24 5.58
N ASN A 32 -6.06 -1.19 6.55
CA ASN A 32 -7.44 -1.59 6.32
C ASN A 32 -8.17 -0.63 5.37
N TYR A 33 -7.93 0.68 5.46
CA TYR A 33 -8.55 1.65 4.57
C TYR A 33 -8.13 1.43 3.12
N LEU A 34 -6.83 1.40 2.84
CA LEU A 34 -6.30 1.17 1.49
C LEU A 34 -6.62 -0.24 0.99
N GLY A 35 -6.60 -1.23 1.87
CA GLY A 35 -6.99 -2.59 1.55
C GLY A 35 -8.48 -2.72 1.21
N SER A 36 -9.35 -1.95 1.85
CA SER A 36 -10.77 -1.88 1.49
C SER A 36 -10.99 -1.24 0.12
N ILE A 37 -10.17 -0.25 -0.24
CA ILE A 37 -10.17 0.34 -1.59
C ILE A 37 -9.75 -0.72 -2.61
N ALA A 38 -8.65 -1.44 -2.36
CA ALA A 38 -8.19 -2.52 -3.23
C ALA A 38 -9.26 -3.61 -3.40
N ASP A 39 -9.88 -4.07 -2.31
CA ASP A 39 -10.94 -5.09 -2.36
C ASP A 39 -12.18 -4.59 -3.12
N THR A 40 -12.56 -3.32 -2.96
CA THR A 40 -13.68 -2.70 -3.68
C THR A 40 -13.40 -2.63 -5.19
N LEU A 41 -12.17 -2.31 -5.58
CA LEU A 41 -11.77 -2.28 -6.99
C LEU A 41 -11.77 -3.69 -7.60
N VAL A 42 -11.35 -4.72 -6.85
CA VAL A 42 -11.48 -6.11 -7.29
C VAL A 42 -12.96 -6.48 -7.47
N ASP A 43 -13.83 -6.11 -6.54
CA ASP A 43 -15.27 -6.37 -6.64
C ASP A 43 -15.93 -5.66 -7.83
N ALA A 44 -15.39 -4.52 -8.25
CA ALA A 44 -15.82 -3.80 -9.45
C ALA A 44 -15.31 -4.45 -10.75
N GLY A 45 -14.47 -5.49 -10.67
CA GLY A 45 -13.97 -6.24 -11.82
C GLY A 45 -12.61 -5.80 -12.35
N TYR A 46 -11.87 -4.93 -11.62
CA TYR A 46 -10.52 -4.52 -11.99
C TYR A 46 -9.46 -5.57 -11.62
N ASP A 47 -8.33 -5.63 -12.36
CA ASP A 47 -7.15 -6.41 -11.95
C ASP A 47 -6.32 -5.56 -10.98
N VAL A 48 -6.35 -5.91 -9.69
CA VAL A 48 -5.72 -5.10 -8.64
C VAL A 48 -4.51 -5.80 -8.05
N VAL A 49 -3.40 -5.08 -8.04
CA VAL A 49 -2.15 -5.49 -7.38
C VAL A 49 -1.87 -4.55 -6.23
N SER A 50 -1.70 -5.10 -5.03
CA SER A 50 -1.32 -4.34 -3.84
C SER A 50 0.17 -4.48 -3.55
N LEU A 51 0.93 -3.39 -3.69
CA LEU A 51 2.32 -3.30 -3.28
C LEU A 51 2.40 -2.94 -1.79
N GLN A 52 3.10 -3.75 -1.01
CA GLN A 52 3.21 -3.57 0.44
C GLN A 52 4.66 -3.50 0.90
N PRO A 53 5.22 -2.29 1.11
CA PRO A 53 6.44 -2.16 1.90
C PRO A 53 6.15 -2.54 3.36
N VAL A 54 6.85 -3.55 3.87
CA VAL A 54 6.67 -4.09 5.21
C VAL A 54 7.54 -3.30 6.19
N ILE A 55 6.96 -2.25 6.78
CA ILE A 55 7.65 -1.36 7.73
C ILE A 55 7.53 -1.93 9.15
N PHE A 56 6.33 -2.37 9.53
CA PHE A 56 6.08 -3.06 10.79
C PHE A 56 5.40 -4.40 10.53
N PRO A 57 5.72 -5.45 11.31
CA PRO A 57 5.22 -6.80 11.11
C PRO A 57 3.77 -6.95 11.59
N HIS A 58 2.83 -6.32 10.89
CA HIS A 58 1.40 -6.52 11.12
C HIS A 58 0.95 -7.86 10.52
N VAL A 59 0.19 -8.63 11.28
CA VAL A 59 -0.33 -9.95 10.84
C VAL A 59 -1.32 -9.80 9.67
N ASN A 60 -2.14 -8.75 9.69
CA ASN A 60 -3.08 -8.45 8.61
C ASN A 60 -2.37 -7.78 7.43
N ASN A 61 -2.86 -7.98 6.21
CA ASN A 61 -2.43 -7.27 4.99
C ASN A 61 -3.40 -6.14 4.59
N GLY A 62 -4.56 -6.02 5.24
CA GLY A 62 -5.56 -4.97 4.96
C GLY A 62 -6.52 -5.30 3.81
N THR A 63 -6.04 -6.03 2.80
CA THR A 63 -6.81 -6.55 1.64
C THR A 63 -6.96 -8.07 1.74
N ARG A 64 -8.06 -8.60 1.20
CA ARG A 64 -8.32 -10.05 1.10
C ARG A 64 -8.42 -10.54 -0.34
N LYS A 65 -8.56 -9.63 -1.32
CA LYS A 65 -8.92 -9.97 -2.71
C LYS A 65 -7.83 -9.62 -3.73
N SER A 66 -7.09 -8.54 -3.51
CA SER A 66 -6.05 -8.11 -4.46
C SER A 66 -4.80 -8.98 -4.40
N ARG A 67 -4.08 -9.07 -5.52
CA ARG A 67 -2.80 -9.80 -5.59
C ARG A 67 -1.72 -9.03 -4.85
N LEU A 68 -0.99 -9.69 -3.95
CA LEU A 68 0.01 -9.03 -3.12
C LEU A 68 1.42 -9.09 -3.72
N ILE A 69 2.14 -7.97 -3.63
CA ILE A 69 3.60 -7.89 -3.75
C ILE A 69 4.11 -7.29 -2.45
N GLN A 70 4.73 -8.12 -1.60
CA GLN A 70 5.29 -7.66 -0.33
C GLN A 70 6.80 -7.46 -0.47
N VAL A 71 7.29 -6.36 0.08
CA VAL A 71 8.71 -6.00 0.07
C VAL A 71 9.12 -5.73 1.49
N ASP A 72 9.91 -6.61 2.06
CA ASP A 72 10.45 -6.40 3.40
C ASP A 72 11.44 -5.24 3.36
N MET A 73 11.22 -4.28 4.25
CA MET A 73 12.10 -3.13 4.37
C MET A 73 13.31 -3.52 5.23
N ASP A 74 14.45 -2.91 4.95
CA ASP A 74 15.70 -3.18 5.66
C ASP A 74 15.56 -2.82 7.16
N GLU A 75 15.52 -3.86 8.00
CA GLU A 75 15.38 -3.73 9.44
C GLU A 75 16.48 -2.86 10.04
N ALA A 76 17.72 -2.88 9.52
CA ALA A 76 18.80 -2.05 10.04
C ALA A 76 18.52 -0.54 9.84
N LYS A 77 17.90 -0.18 8.71
CA LYS A 77 17.50 1.20 8.39
C LYS A 77 16.25 1.65 9.17
N ILE A 78 15.37 0.72 9.57
CA ILE A 78 14.14 1.05 10.30
C ILE A 78 14.29 0.85 11.82
N ASN A 79 15.27 0.10 12.30
CA ASN A 79 15.44 -0.25 13.72
C ASN A 79 15.48 0.96 14.67
N GLY A 80 16.07 2.08 14.26
CA GLY A 80 16.03 3.34 15.02
C GLY A 80 14.61 3.93 15.16
N LEU A 81 13.74 3.70 14.18
CA LEU A 81 12.34 4.10 14.17
C LEU A 81 11.45 3.07 14.90
N LEU A 82 11.76 1.76 14.78
CA LEU A 82 11.06 0.66 15.46
C LEU A 82 11.17 0.74 16.98
N ALA A 83 12.36 1.05 17.50
CA ALA A 83 12.60 1.21 18.94
C ALA A 83 11.72 2.31 19.56
N THR A 84 11.37 3.31 18.75
CA THR A 84 10.51 4.45 19.12
C THR A 84 9.01 4.11 18.98
N GLN A 85 8.65 3.09 18.20
CA GLN A 85 7.25 2.73 17.93
C GLN A 85 6.59 1.98 19.09
N ARG A 86 7.24 0.98 19.70
CA ARG A 86 6.63 0.21 20.81
C ARG A 86 6.27 1.08 22.02
N SER A 87 7.04 2.14 22.27
CA SER A 87 6.81 3.08 23.36
C SER A 87 5.80 4.19 23.00
N ASN A 88 5.60 4.49 21.71
CA ASN A 88 4.76 5.59 21.26
C ASN A 88 3.42 5.19 20.64
N GLN A 89 3.16 3.90 20.37
CA GLN A 89 1.92 3.49 19.70
C GLN A 89 0.66 3.85 20.51
N GLU A 90 0.71 3.74 21.84
CA GLU A 90 -0.36 4.20 22.74
C GLU A 90 -0.42 5.74 22.81
N ARG A 91 0.75 6.39 22.89
CA ARG A 91 0.86 7.86 22.94
C ARG A 91 0.39 8.56 21.67
N MET A 92 0.39 7.88 20.52
CA MET A 92 -0.10 8.45 19.27
C MET A 92 -1.59 8.77 19.33
N TRP A 93 -2.37 7.97 20.07
CA TRP A 93 -3.82 8.14 20.19
C TRP A 93 -4.24 8.84 21.50
N THR A 94 -3.46 8.70 22.57
CA THR A 94 -3.76 9.34 23.87
C THR A 94 -3.01 10.66 24.08
N GLY A 95 -2.07 10.99 23.19
CA GLY A 95 -1.26 12.19 23.26
C GLY A 95 -2.07 13.45 23.04
N SER A 96 -1.82 14.47 23.86
CA SER A 96 -2.43 15.78 23.66
C SER A 96 -1.84 16.48 22.44
N ALA A 97 -2.70 16.96 21.54
CA ALA A 97 -2.31 17.82 20.43
C ALA A 97 -2.00 19.27 20.86
N THR A 98 -2.12 19.59 22.16
CA THR A 98 -1.87 20.95 22.69
C THR A 98 -0.38 21.28 22.83
N ASN A 99 0.53 20.32 22.64
CA ASN A 99 1.98 20.54 22.65
C ASN A 99 2.52 20.59 21.20
N PRO A 100 2.82 21.79 20.65
CA PRO A 100 3.28 21.93 19.27
C PRO A 100 4.56 21.16 18.96
N LEU A 101 5.49 21.06 19.92
CA LEU A 101 6.75 20.32 19.73
C LEU A 101 6.50 18.81 19.59
N GLY A 102 5.52 18.27 20.34
CA GLY A 102 5.12 16.87 20.23
C GLY A 102 4.45 16.55 18.89
N VAL A 103 3.64 17.50 18.38
CA VAL A 103 3.03 17.39 17.06
C VAL A 103 4.10 17.41 15.96
N ILE A 104 5.04 18.36 16.01
CA ILE A 104 6.16 18.44 15.06
C ILE A 104 6.96 17.14 15.05
N ALA A 105 7.34 16.63 16.23
CA ALA A 105 8.08 15.37 16.33
C ALA A 105 7.32 14.19 15.71
N SER A 106 5.99 14.12 15.90
CA SER A 106 5.14 13.05 15.34
C SER A 106 5.05 13.14 13.82
N VAL A 107 4.86 14.35 13.28
CA VAL A 107 4.84 14.58 11.82
C VAL A 107 6.19 14.25 11.19
N SER A 108 7.29 14.68 11.81
CA SER A 108 8.65 14.33 11.34
C SER A 108 8.90 12.83 11.36
N PHE A 109 8.44 12.12 12.39
CA PHE A 109 8.55 10.66 12.45
C PHE A 109 7.82 9.96 11.30
N LEU A 110 6.56 10.34 11.05
CA LEU A 110 5.78 9.77 9.92
C LEU A 110 6.41 10.11 8.57
N GLY A 111 6.88 11.34 8.39
CA GLY A 111 7.56 11.78 7.17
C GLY A 111 8.86 11.01 6.90
N ASN A 112 9.68 10.80 7.93
CA ASN A 112 10.92 10.04 7.81
C ASN A 112 10.67 8.57 7.47
N ILE A 113 9.66 7.93 8.08
CA ILE A 113 9.28 6.56 7.72
C ILE A 113 8.83 6.49 6.25
N ALA A 114 7.99 7.43 5.82
CA ALA A 114 7.52 7.46 4.45
C ALA A 114 8.67 7.66 3.44
N ALA A 115 9.58 8.60 3.71
CA ALA A 115 10.74 8.87 2.87
C ALA A 115 11.67 7.65 2.77
N LEU A 116 12.06 7.05 3.90
CA LEU A 116 12.92 5.87 3.91
C LEU A 116 12.30 4.68 3.18
N SER A 117 10.99 4.47 3.36
CA SER A 117 10.28 3.38 2.67
C SER A 117 10.25 3.63 1.15
N ALA A 118 10.02 4.86 0.73
CA ALA A 118 10.06 5.24 -0.68
C ALA A 118 11.46 5.09 -1.27
N GLU A 119 12.51 5.55 -0.57
CA GLU A 119 13.90 5.39 -1.01
C GLU A 119 14.26 3.92 -1.23
N GLN A 120 13.96 3.03 -0.28
CA GLN A 120 14.25 1.60 -0.43
C GLN A 120 13.49 0.95 -1.60
N LEU A 121 12.22 1.32 -1.80
CA LEU A 121 11.45 0.84 -2.95
C LEU A 121 12.06 1.33 -4.28
N LEU A 122 12.50 2.58 -4.34
CA LEU A 122 13.11 3.17 -5.53
C LEU A 122 14.52 2.64 -5.82
N GLU A 123 15.25 2.22 -4.79
CA GLU A 123 16.54 1.53 -4.94
C GLU A 123 16.40 0.10 -5.51
N ASN A 124 15.24 -0.53 -5.33
CA ASN A 124 14.97 -1.89 -5.78
C ASN A 124 14.63 -1.95 -7.29
N LYS A 125 15.67 -1.92 -8.13
CA LYS A 125 15.54 -1.94 -9.60
C LYS A 125 14.79 -3.16 -10.13
N GLU A 126 14.95 -4.32 -9.53
CA GLU A 126 14.26 -5.55 -9.94
C GLU A 126 12.75 -5.42 -9.72
N LEU A 127 12.35 -4.94 -8.54
CA LEU A 127 10.95 -4.64 -8.24
C LEU A 127 10.39 -3.61 -9.23
N LEU A 128 11.11 -2.53 -9.49
CA LEU A 128 10.65 -1.48 -10.41
C LEU A 128 10.46 -2.00 -11.83
N GLU A 129 11.38 -2.82 -12.35
CA GLU A 129 11.21 -3.43 -13.67
C GLU A 129 10.05 -4.44 -13.68
N ARG A 130 9.85 -5.21 -12.61
CA ARG A 130 8.68 -6.07 -12.46
C ARG A 130 7.38 -5.26 -12.49
N LEU A 131 7.26 -4.20 -11.68
CA LEU A 131 6.08 -3.33 -11.63
C LEU A 131 5.84 -2.63 -12.98
N LYS A 132 6.89 -2.22 -13.68
CA LYS A 132 6.80 -1.63 -15.01
C LYS A 132 6.33 -2.64 -16.05
N SER A 133 6.79 -3.89 -15.98
CA SER A 133 6.39 -4.96 -16.90
C SER A 133 4.90 -5.33 -16.80
N GLU A 134 4.26 -5.04 -15.66
CA GLU A 134 2.83 -5.27 -15.43
C GLU A 134 1.93 -4.33 -16.23
N LYS A 135 2.44 -3.16 -16.65
CA LYS A 135 1.70 -2.13 -17.42
C LYS A 135 0.39 -1.69 -16.75
N PHE A 136 0.49 -1.13 -15.55
CA PHE A 136 -0.66 -0.58 -14.83
C PHE A 136 -1.27 0.63 -15.55
N ASP A 137 -2.60 0.70 -15.55
CA ASP A 137 -3.37 1.84 -16.06
C ASP A 137 -3.47 2.97 -15.02
N LEU A 138 -3.41 2.63 -13.72
CA LEU A 138 -3.55 3.56 -12.60
C LEU A 138 -2.70 3.11 -11.40
N GLY A 139 -2.11 4.08 -10.69
CA GLY A 139 -1.49 3.88 -9.38
C GLY A 139 -2.18 4.71 -8.30
N ILE A 140 -2.40 4.12 -7.12
CA ILE A 140 -3.06 4.70 -5.94
C ILE A 140 -2.16 4.56 -4.72
#